data_AF-A0A1S3QU63-F1
#
_entry.id   AF-A0A1S3QU63-F1
#
_cell.length_a   1.000
_cell.length_b   1.000
_cell.length_c   1.000
_cell.angle_alpha   90.00
_cell.angle_beta   90.00
_cell.angle_gamma   90.00
#
_symmetry.space_group_name_H-M   'P 1'
#
loop_
_entity.id
_entity.type
_entity.pdbx_description
1 polymer ?
#
loop_
_entity_poly.entity_id
_entity_poly.type
_entity_poly.pdbx_seq_one_letter_code
_entity_poly.pdbx_strand_id
1 'polypeptide(L)'
;MRDTPLSNCERDFLLKAIEEKKRLDGRQTYDYRSIKISFGTDYGCCFVDLGKTRIMAQVSCELITPKENRPNEGIMFFNIELSPMASPAFEMGRQSELLVKLNRQLERC
;
A
#
# COMPACT_ATOMS: atom_id res chain seq x y z
N MET A 1 18.56 4.63 3.50
CA MET A 1 18.76 5.56 4.65
C MET A 1 18.18 4.87 5.89
N ARG A 2 18.75 5.01 7.09
CA ARG A 2 18.23 4.30 8.27
C ARG A 2 16.94 4.93 8.77
N ASP A 3 15.98 4.09 9.18
CA ASP A 3 14.77 4.55 9.87
C ASP A 3 15.13 5.33 11.14
N THR A 4 14.36 6.39 11.42
CA THR A 4 14.52 7.16 12.65
C THR A 4 14.11 6.29 13.84
N PRO A 5 14.98 6.09 14.85
CA PRO A 5 14.64 5.27 15.99
C PRO A 5 13.52 5.92 16.81
N LEU A 6 12.56 5.11 17.25
CA LEU A 6 11.46 5.55 18.10
C LEU A 6 11.97 5.77 19.54
N SER A 7 11.64 6.92 20.14
CA SER A 7 11.99 7.20 21.52
C SER A 7 11.15 6.39 22.51
N ASN A 8 11.73 6.01 23.65
CA ASN A 8 10.99 5.33 24.72
C ASN A 8 9.83 6.19 25.25
N CYS A 9 10.03 7.51 25.34
CA CYS A 9 8.98 8.43 25.77
C CYS A 9 7.78 8.45 24.81
N GLU A 10 8.05 8.40 23.49
CA GLU A 10 7.00 8.37 22.46
C GLU A 10 6.21 7.06 22.52
N ARG A 11 6.92 5.94 22.72
CA ARG A 11 6.31 4.63 22.92
C ARG A 11 5.38 4.62 24.13
N ASP A 12 5.87 5.06 25.29
CA ASP A 12 5.09 5.06 26.54
C ASP A 12 3.89 6.00 26.46
N PHE A 13 4.05 7.16 25.82
CA PHE A 13 2.95 8.09 25.57
C PHE A 13 1.86 7.46 24.69
N LEU A 14 2.26 6.77 23.62
CA LEU A 14 1.33 6.14 22.69
C LEU A 14 0.56 4.99 23.36
N LEU A 15 1.22 4.20 24.22
CA LEU A 15 0.57 3.14 24.99
C LEU A 15 -0.48 3.69 25.97
N LYS A 16 -0.13 4.73 26.75
CA LYS A 16 -1.07 5.38 27.67
C LYS A 16 -2.27 5.99 26.95
N ALA A 17 -2.05 6.63 25.80
CA ALA A 17 -3.15 7.18 24.98
C ALA A 17 -4.11 6.09 24.49
N ILE A 18 -3.59 4.91 24.12
CA ILE A 18 -4.41 3.76 23.71
C ILE A 18 -5.23 3.21 24.89
N GLU A 19 -4.66 3.15 26.10
CA GLU A 19 -5.39 2.75 27.31
C GLU A 19 -6.59 3.68 27.58
N GLU A 20 -6.43 4.97 27.32
CA GLU A 20 -7.51 5.97 27.39
C GLU A 20 -8.45 5.96 26.16
N LYS A 21 -8.26 5.03 25.21
CA LYS A 21 -8.99 4.96 23.92
C LYS A 21 -8.91 6.23 23.08
N LYS A 22 -7.83 7.00 23.21
CA LYS A 22 -7.59 8.22 22.44
C LYS A 22 -6.56 7.99 21.35
N ARG A 23 -6.84 8.50 20.16
CA ARG A 23 -5.88 8.52 19.05
C ARG A 23 -5.20 9.88 18.95
N LEU A 24 -3.96 9.89 18.46
CA LEU A 24 -3.14 11.09 18.26
C LEU A 24 -3.79 12.13 17.34
N ASP A 25 -4.59 11.69 16.38
CA ASP A 25 -5.27 12.53 15.39
C ASP A 25 -6.74 12.80 15.75
N GLY A 26 -7.17 12.44 16.96
CA GLY A 26 -8.50 12.75 17.48
C GLY A 26 -9.65 11.88 16.95
N ARG A 27 -9.36 10.90 16.09
CA ARG A 27 -10.35 9.97 15.54
C ARG A 27 -10.79 8.91 16.55
N GLN A 28 -11.98 8.32 16.38
CA GLN A 28 -12.38 7.15 17.17
C GLN A 28 -11.58 5.90 16.77
N THR A 29 -11.70 4.84 17.57
CA THR A 29 -10.94 3.59 17.38
C THR A 29 -11.25 2.90 16.05
N TYR A 30 -12.47 3.04 15.54
CA TYR A 30 -12.95 2.38 14.31
C TYR A 30 -13.09 3.32 13.11
N ASP A 31 -12.72 4.58 13.24
CA ASP A 31 -12.82 5.55 12.14
C ASP A 31 -11.64 5.44 11.19
N TYR A 32 -11.92 5.42 9.89
CA TYR A 32 -10.90 5.56 8.84
C TYR A 32 -10.35 7.00 8.76
N ARG A 33 -9.20 7.16 8.10
CA ARG A 33 -8.72 8.49 7.68
C ARG A 33 -9.56 8.96 6.49
N SER A 34 -9.54 10.27 6.20
CA SER A 34 -10.18 10.77 5.00
C SER A 34 -9.64 10.07 3.75
N ILE A 35 -10.56 9.53 2.96
CA ILE A 35 -10.28 8.87 1.69
C ILE A 35 -10.57 9.88 0.59
N LYS A 36 -9.61 10.09 -0.31
CA LYS A 36 -9.80 10.87 -1.53
C LYS A 36 -9.36 10.06 -2.72
N ILE A 37 -10.25 9.91 -3.70
CA ILE A 37 -9.98 9.21 -4.95
C ILE A 37 -9.92 10.27 -6.05
N SER A 38 -8.83 10.28 -6.81
CA SER A 38 -8.63 11.17 -7.95
C SER A 38 -8.29 10.31 -9.16
N PHE A 39 -8.90 10.61 -10.30
CA PHE A 39 -8.64 9.89 -11.55
C PHE A 39 -7.64 10.67 -12.40
N GLY A 40 -6.78 9.94 -13.12
CA GLY A 40 -5.84 10.52 -14.06
C GLY A 40 -6.53 10.99 -15.35
N THR A 41 -5.72 11.50 -16.28
CA THR A 41 -6.18 11.83 -17.64
C THR A 41 -6.54 10.59 -18.44
N ASP A 42 -5.78 9.51 -18.25
CA ASP A 42 -5.95 8.28 -19.00
C ASP A 42 -6.85 7.28 -18.26
N TYR A 43 -7.61 6.50 -19.03
CA TYR A 43 -8.38 5.40 -18.49
C TYR A 43 -7.47 4.35 -17.86
N GLY A 44 -7.87 3.86 -16.69
CA GLY A 44 -7.08 2.89 -15.93
C GLY A 44 -6.05 3.50 -14.98
N CYS A 45 -5.95 4.84 -14.91
CA CYS A 45 -5.10 5.55 -13.94
C CYS A 45 -5.92 6.08 -12.76
N CYS A 46 -5.56 5.71 -11.53
CA CYS A 46 -6.16 6.28 -10.33
C CYS A 46 -5.14 6.57 -9.23
N PHE A 47 -5.43 7.61 -8.46
CA PHE A 47 -4.71 8.02 -7.26
C PHE A 47 -5.64 7.95 -6.07
N VAL A 48 -5.23 7.21 -5.04
CA VAL A 48 -5.99 7.06 -3.80
C VAL A 48 -5.16 7.58 -2.63
N ASP A 49 -5.71 8.58 -1.94
CA ASP A 49 -5.15 9.15 -0.73
C ASP A 49 -5.95 8.69 0.48
N LEU A 50 -5.28 8.03 1.42
CA LEU A 50 -5.78 7.68 2.75
C LEU A 50 -5.05 8.53 3.79
N GLY A 51 -5.52 9.77 3.99
CA GLY A 51 -4.84 10.78 4.79
C GLY A 51 -3.47 11.14 4.22
N LYS A 52 -2.38 10.65 4.85
CA LYS A 52 -0.99 10.88 4.41
C LYS A 52 -0.41 9.76 3.55
N THR A 53 -1.18 8.70 3.31
CA THR A 53 -0.74 7.55 2.50
C THR A 53 -1.33 7.70 1.11
N ARG A 54 -0.48 7.82 0.08
CA ARG A 54 -0.88 7.93 -1.32
C ARG A 54 -0.47 6.68 -2.10
N ILE A 55 -1.36 6.18 -2.94
CA ILE A 55 -1.13 5.05 -3.83
C ILE A 55 -1.56 5.46 -5.25
N MET A 56 -0.78 5.02 -6.24
CA MET A 56 -1.13 5.12 -7.66
C MET A 56 -1.37 3.71 -8.19
N ALA A 57 -2.43 3.50 -8.94
CA ALA A 57 -2.67 2.27 -9.69
C ALA A 57 -2.86 2.58 -11.17
N GLN A 58 -2.25 1.73 -12.00
CA GLN A 58 -2.36 1.77 -13.45
C GLN A 58 -2.76 0.39 -13.94
N VAL A 59 -3.74 0.35 -14.85
CA VAL A 59 -4.14 -0.87 -15.55
C VAL A 59 -3.71 -0.76 -17.01
N SER A 60 -3.09 -1.81 -17.53
CA SER A 60 -2.77 -1.98 -18.94
C SER A 60 -3.29 -3.34 -19.41
N CYS A 61 -3.63 -3.44 -20.69
CA CYS A 61 -4.13 -4.66 -21.31
C CYS A 61 -3.31 -4.95 -22.58
N GLU A 62 -2.93 -6.20 -22.77
CA GLU A 62 -2.17 -6.66 -23.93
C GLU A 62 -2.79 -7.94 -24.49
N LEU A 63 -2.68 -8.12 -25.82
CA LEU A 63 -3.12 -9.35 -26.49
C LEU A 63 -1.95 -10.33 -26.55
N ILE A 64 -2.06 -11.42 -25.79
CA ILE A 64 -1.05 -12.47 -25.70
C ILE A 64 -1.67 -13.84 -25.96
N THR A 65 -0.86 -14.81 -26.36
CA THR A 65 -1.30 -16.20 -26.47
C THR A 65 -1.62 -16.76 -25.08
N PRO A 66 -2.78 -17.42 -24.90
CA PRO A 66 -3.15 -17.99 -23.61
C PRO A 66 -2.23 -19.16 -23.25
N LYS A 67 -2.20 -19.52 -21.96
CA LYS A 67 -1.42 -20.68 -21.49
C LYS A 67 -1.98 -21.97 -22.06
N GLU A 68 -1.11 -22.88 -22.48
CA GLU A 68 -1.49 -24.19 -23.04
C GLU A 68 -2.43 -24.99 -22.11
N ASN A 69 -2.20 -24.88 -20.80
CA ASN A 69 -3.02 -25.57 -19.81
C ASN A 69 -4.47 -25.04 -19.73
N ARG A 70 -4.70 -23.78 -20.14
CA ARG A 70 -6.01 -23.11 -20.07
C ARG A 70 -6.20 -22.14 -21.25
N PRO A 71 -6.54 -22.65 -22.44
CA PRO A 71 -6.60 -21.85 -23.67
C PRO A 71 -7.82 -20.92 -23.75
N ASN A 72 -8.86 -21.15 -22.92
CA ASN A 72 -10.13 -20.44 -22.98
C ASN A 72 -10.23 -19.26 -21.98
N GLU A 73 -9.18 -18.97 -21.22
CA GLU A 73 -9.17 -17.86 -20.25
C GLU A 73 -7.97 -16.93 -20.45
N GLY A 74 -8.16 -15.66 -20.11
CA GLY A 74 -7.10 -14.66 -20.08
C GLY A 74 -6.24 -14.77 -18.81
N ILE A 75 -5.11 -14.06 -18.82
CA ILE A 75 -4.21 -13.98 -17.67
C ILE A 75 -4.34 -12.59 -17.07
N MET A 76 -4.51 -12.52 -15.75
CA MET A 76 -4.37 -11.28 -14.99
C MET A 76 -3.07 -11.32 -14.22
N PHE A 77 -2.34 -10.21 -14.25
CA PHE A 77 -1.10 -10.05 -13.52
C PHE A 77 -1.19 -8.82 -12.62
N PHE A 78 -0.91 -9.00 -11.34
CA PHE A 78 -0.87 -7.92 -10.37
C PHE A 78 0.58 -7.68 -9.95
N ASN A 79 0.99 -6.42 -9.91
CA ASN A 79 2.30 -6.05 -9.44
C ASN A 79 2.19 -4.85 -8.50
N ILE A 80 2.80 -4.96 -7.33
CA ILE A 80 2.97 -3.87 -6.38
C ILE A 80 4.45 -3.53 -6.33
N GLU A 81 4.76 -2.24 -6.41
CA GLU A 81 6.10 -1.71 -6.23
C GLU A 81 6.12 -0.73 -5.05
N LEU A 82 7.19 -0.79 -4.24
CA LEU A 82 7.44 0.17 -3.17
C LEU A 82 8.53 1.13 -3.63
N SER A 83 8.12 2.32 -4.07
CA SER A 83 9.06 3.35 -4.51
C SER A 83 9.97 3.83 -3.36
N PRO A 84 11.27 4.08 -3.61
CA PRO A 84 12.15 4.75 -2.65
C PRO A 84 11.65 6.12 -2.18
N MET A 85 10.75 6.75 -2.95
CA MET A 85 10.09 8.00 -2.54
C MET A 85 9.09 7.80 -1.39
N ALA A 86 8.59 6.58 -1.18
CA ALA A 86 7.58 6.31 -0.15
C ALA A 86 8.18 6.15 1.25
N SER A 87 9.41 5.64 1.35
CA SER A 87 10.14 5.56 2.63
C SER A 87 11.65 5.46 2.38
N PRO A 88 12.49 6.09 3.23
CA PRO A 88 13.95 5.93 3.17
C PRO A 88 14.46 4.49 3.39
N ALA A 89 13.62 3.61 3.94
CA ALA A 89 13.89 2.19 4.12
C ALA A 89 13.65 1.35 2.85
N PHE A 90 12.94 1.89 1.86
CA PHE A 90 12.71 1.21 0.60
C PHE A 90 13.88 1.47 -0.35
N GLU A 91 14.64 0.42 -0.63
CA GLU A 91 15.77 0.44 -1.54
C GLU A 91 15.38 -0.29 -2.84
N MET A 92 15.74 0.31 -3.97
CA MET A 92 15.43 -0.24 -5.29
C MET A 92 16.10 -1.60 -5.48
N GLY A 93 15.33 -2.62 -5.84
CA GLY A 93 15.81 -4.00 -6.04
C GLY A 93 15.87 -4.87 -4.78
N ARG A 94 15.65 -4.32 -3.59
CA ARG A 94 15.52 -5.11 -2.37
C ARG A 94 14.10 -5.65 -2.26
N GLN A 95 13.93 -6.96 -2.43
CA GLN A 95 12.66 -7.64 -2.15
C GLN A 95 12.42 -7.68 -0.63
N SER A 96 11.74 -6.65 -0.12
CA SER A 96 11.33 -6.62 1.29
C SER A 96 10.29 -7.72 1.55
N GLU A 97 10.35 -8.34 2.73
CA GLU A 97 9.33 -9.30 3.18
C GLU A 97 7.91 -8.72 3.09
N LEU A 98 7.78 -7.41 3.38
CA LEU A 98 6.55 -6.66 3.21
C LEU A 98 6.01 -6.71 1.77
N LEU A 99 6.87 -6.53 0.77
CA LEU A 99 6.46 -6.53 -0.64
C LEU A 99 5.93 -7.90 -1.06
N VAL A 100 6.64 -8.96 -0.69
CA VAL A 100 6.24 -10.34 -0.99
C VAL A 100 4.90 -10.66 -0.33
N LYS A 101 4.71 -10.23 0.93
CA LYS A 101 3.46 -10.44 1.66
C LYS A 101 2.30 -9.69 1.03
N LEU A 102 2.49 -8.42 0.65
CA LEU A 102 1.46 -7.59 0.04
C LEU A 102 1.05 -8.12 -1.34
N ASN A 103 2.03 -8.45 -2.20
CA ASN A 103 1.76 -9.04 -3.52
C ASN A 103 0.94 -10.33 -3.40
N ARG A 104 1.36 -11.24 -2.52
CA ARG A 104 0.64 -12.52 -2.32
C ARG A 104 -0.74 -12.35 -1.71
N GLN A 105 -0.95 -11.34 -0.87
CA GLN A 105 -2.29 -11.05 -0.33
C GLN A 105 -3.21 -10.52 -1.43
N LEU A 106 -2.72 -9.60 -2.26
CA LEU A 106 -3.51 -9.02 -3.34
C LEU A 106 -3.86 -10.06 -4.41
N GLU A 107 -2.92 -10.91 -4.80
CA GLU A 107 -3.18 -12.00 -5.76
C GLU A 107 -4.22 -13.04 -5.28
N ARG A 108 -4.47 -13.13 -3.97
CA ARG A 108 -5.38 -14.12 -3.38
C ARG A 108 -6.77 -13.59 -3.05
N CYS A 109 -6.92 -12.27 -2.95
CA CYS A 109 -8.18 -11.61 -2.61
C CYS A 109 -9.14 -11.62 -3.81
#